data_AF-A0A9P1FGW7-F1
#
_entry.id   AF-A0A9P1FGW7-F1
#
_cell.length_a   1.000
_cell.length_b   1.000
_cell.length_c   1.000
_cell.angle_alpha   90.00
_cell.angle_beta   90.00
_cell.angle_gamma   90.00
#
_symmetry.space_group_name_H-M   'P 1'
#
loop_
_entity.id
_entity.type
_entity.pdbx_description
1 polymer ?
#
loop_
_entity_poly.entity_id
_entity_poly.type
_entity_poly.pdbx_seq_one_letter_code
_entity_poly.pdbx_strand_id
1 'polypeptide(L)'
;MQALFMCLALPLIEASSESFHRGGALRATVESATFNAELQEAMSEALGCGGEVSEKHLKTLEDEMSSVYATLPKNSLGRIDRRSLRFLAYRYFNEKHSLSIRGFEPSRVSNESSWAAAEILSQQVPSYVESVLMSRHVDTRGFDLRDTALVITTIEQLLFDTESNLLEKVYQEKRKSQESLRREDLQDLLEAYLVHWLMGNDEEGIRLLLGNARLRQRTFPHWDQLVHFAHGEIQALDFKRRHRPGTGSLQTEYSFDDAHEVIGGITRNFASFWESECTEMKDARR
;
A
#
# COMPACT_ATOMS: atom_id res chain seq x y z
N MET A 1 85.87 12.28 -29.22
CA MET A 1 86.28 10.97 -29.75
C MET A 1 85.02 10.19 -30.07
N GLN A 2 84.81 9.86 -31.34
CA GLN A 2 83.63 9.16 -31.86
C GLN A 2 83.67 7.66 -31.52
N ALA A 3 82.50 7.07 -31.25
CA ALA A 3 82.08 5.69 -31.56
C ALA A 3 80.57 5.62 -31.25
N LEU A 4 79.63 5.75 -32.19
CA LEU A 4 79.09 4.80 -33.19
C LEU A 4 78.41 3.53 -32.63
N PHE A 5 77.08 3.48 -32.88
CA PHE A 5 76.17 2.34 -33.13
C PHE A 5 75.85 1.31 -32.03
N MET A 6 74.56 1.14 -31.69
CA MET A 6 73.70 0.11 -32.33
C MET A 6 72.22 0.28 -31.93
N CYS A 7 71.33 0.32 -32.94
CA CYS A 7 69.88 0.27 -32.83
C CYS A 7 69.38 -1.08 -32.30
N LEU A 8 68.38 -1.07 -31.41
CA LEU A 8 67.31 -2.07 -31.40
C LEU A 8 65.98 -1.36 -31.17
N ALA A 9 65.15 -1.38 -32.20
CA ALA A 9 63.78 -0.89 -32.20
C ALA A 9 62.87 -1.89 -31.46
N LEU A 10 62.04 -1.39 -30.56
CA LEU A 10 60.88 -2.10 -30.00
C LEU A 10 59.62 -1.44 -30.54
N PRO A 11 58.65 -2.20 -31.06
CA PRO A 11 57.43 -1.62 -31.61
C PRO A 11 56.52 -1.14 -30.48
N LEU A 12 56.08 0.12 -30.59
CA LEU A 12 54.90 0.64 -29.91
C LEU A 12 53.69 -0.10 -30.48
N ILE A 13 53.10 -0.99 -29.69
CA ILE A 13 51.79 -1.58 -29.99
C ILE A 13 50.75 -0.54 -29.58
N GLU A 14 50.22 0.17 -30.57
CA GLU A 14 48.94 0.89 -30.45
C GLU A 14 47.83 -0.16 -30.27
N ALA A 15 47.29 -0.24 -29.05
CA ALA A 15 46.10 -1.03 -28.78
C ALA A 15 44.86 -0.23 -29.23
N SER A 16 44.48 -0.37 -30.50
CA SER A 16 43.13 -0.06 -30.95
C SER A 16 42.21 -1.21 -30.54
N SER A 17 41.50 -1.07 -29.42
CA SER A 17 40.40 -1.97 -29.06
C SER A 17 39.06 -1.33 -29.41
N GLU A 18 38.65 -1.47 -30.67
CA GLU A 18 37.23 -1.42 -31.02
C GLU A 18 36.62 -2.82 -30.90
N SER A 19 35.43 -2.86 -30.30
CA SER A 19 34.46 -3.95 -30.20
C SER A 19 34.64 -5.02 -29.09
N PHE A 20 33.74 -5.01 -28.11
CA PHE A 20 32.65 -6.01 -28.01
C PHE A 20 31.78 -5.77 -26.73
N HIS A 21 30.84 -4.82 -26.77
CA HIS A 21 29.85 -4.60 -25.68
C HIS A 21 28.64 -5.55 -25.72
N ARG A 22 28.66 -6.62 -26.53
CA ARG A 22 27.50 -7.53 -26.68
C ARG A 22 27.27 -8.45 -25.48
N GLY A 23 28.29 -8.75 -24.67
CA GLY A 23 28.15 -9.63 -23.50
C GLY A 23 27.50 -8.98 -22.27
N GLY A 24 27.71 -7.67 -22.07
CA GLY A 24 27.15 -6.94 -20.93
C GLY A 24 25.64 -6.71 -21.06
N ALA A 25 25.17 -6.42 -22.27
CA ALA A 25 23.74 -6.22 -22.54
C ALA A 25 22.93 -7.50 -22.30
N LEU A 26 23.39 -8.65 -22.80
CA LEU A 26 22.71 -9.94 -22.62
C LEU A 26 22.62 -10.36 -21.15
N ARG A 27 23.71 -10.18 -20.38
CA ARG A 27 23.73 -10.48 -18.95
C ARG A 27 22.81 -9.54 -18.16
N ALA A 28 22.83 -8.24 -18.48
CA ALA A 28 21.94 -7.26 -17.85
C ALA A 28 20.47 -7.54 -18.18
N THR A 29 20.14 -7.98 -19.39
CA THR A 29 18.76 -8.35 -19.77
C THR A 29 18.28 -9.63 -19.11
N VAL A 30 19.14 -10.65 -19.02
CA VAL A 30 18.79 -11.92 -18.35
C VAL A 30 18.56 -11.69 -16.86
N GLU A 31 19.46 -10.97 -16.20
CA GLU A 31 19.30 -10.63 -14.79
C GLU A 31 18.12 -9.65 -14.55
N SER A 32 17.76 -8.81 -15.53
CA SER A 32 16.55 -7.96 -15.44
C SER A 32 15.28 -8.78 -15.51
N ALA A 33 15.24 -9.80 -16.38
CA ALA A 33 14.11 -10.71 -16.47
C ALA A 33 13.96 -11.54 -15.19
N THR A 34 15.08 -11.94 -14.55
CA THR A 34 15.03 -12.67 -13.28
C THR A 34 14.53 -11.79 -12.15
N PHE A 35 14.99 -10.53 -12.04
CA PHE A 35 14.49 -9.61 -11.01
C PHE A 35 12.99 -9.33 -11.15
N ASN A 36 12.51 -9.06 -12.37
CA ASN A 36 11.09 -8.82 -12.61
C ASN A 36 10.26 -10.07 -12.25
N ALA A 37 10.76 -11.26 -12.55
CA ALA A 37 10.11 -12.52 -12.17
C ALA A 37 10.08 -12.71 -10.64
N GLU A 38 11.20 -12.44 -9.93
CA GLU A 38 11.28 -12.50 -8.46
C GLU A 38 10.33 -11.49 -7.80
N LEU A 39 10.26 -10.26 -8.32
CA LEU A 39 9.32 -9.24 -7.83
C LEU A 39 7.88 -9.67 -8.05
N GLN A 40 7.54 -10.16 -9.25
CA GLN A 40 6.20 -10.61 -9.57
C GLN A 40 5.80 -11.83 -8.73
N GLU A 41 6.72 -12.77 -8.50
CA GLU A 41 6.50 -13.93 -7.63
C GLU A 41 6.25 -13.49 -6.18
N ALA A 42 7.08 -12.60 -5.64
CA ALA A 42 6.90 -12.08 -4.29
C ALA A 42 5.56 -11.33 -4.14
N MET A 43 5.18 -10.52 -5.13
CA MET A 43 3.87 -9.87 -5.13
C MET A 43 2.75 -10.92 -5.21
N SER A 44 2.86 -11.92 -6.08
CA SER A 44 1.86 -12.99 -6.21
C SER A 44 1.71 -13.80 -4.91
N GLU A 45 2.79 -14.02 -4.17
CA GLU A 45 2.75 -14.66 -2.86
C GLU A 45 2.02 -13.79 -1.83
N ALA A 46 2.31 -12.49 -1.77
CA ALA A 46 1.60 -11.56 -0.88
C ALA A 46 0.10 -11.49 -1.18
N LEU A 47 -0.28 -11.71 -2.43
CA LEU A 47 -1.67 -11.74 -2.90
C LEU A 47 -2.36 -13.10 -2.66
N GLY A 48 -1.62 -14.15 -2.26
CA GLY A 48 -2.15 -15.48 -1.94
C GLY A 48 -2.72 -16.28 -3.12
N CYS A 49 -3.31 -17.44 -2.83
CA CYS A 49 -3.79 -18.43 -3.82
C CYS A 49 -5.00 -17.99 -4.69
N GLY A 50 -5.41 -16.72 -4.64
CA GLY A 50 -6.52 -16.16 -5.43
C GLY A 50 -6.30 -14.74 -5.94
N GLY A 51 -5.16 -14.12 -5.63
CA GLY A 51 -4.90 -12.72 -5.95
C GLY A 51 -4.14 -12.55 -7.27
N GLU A 52 -4.69 -13.07 -8.36
CA GLU A 52 -4.16 -12.72 -9.68
C GLU A 52 -4.53 -11.25 -9.95
N VAL A 53 -3.54 -10.36 -9.95
CA VAL A 53 -3.80 -8.96 -10.27
C VAL A 53 -4.33 -8.88 -11.69
N SER A 54 -5.53 -8.34 -11.85
CA SER A 54 -6.08 -8.08 -13.18
C SER A 54 -5.14 -7.16 -13.96
N GLU A 55 -4.69 -7.59 -15.14
CA GLU A 55 -3.90 -6.74 -16.06
C GLU A 55 -4.61 -5.40 -16.35
N LYS A 56 -5.95 -5.38 -16.28
CA LYS A 56 -6.72 -4.15 -16.40
C LYS A 56 -6.48 -3.19 -15.22
N HIS A 57 -6.38 -3.72 -14.00
CA HIS A 57 -6.08 -2.93 -12.80
C HIS A 57 -4.66 -2.37 -12.86
N LEU A 58 -3.67 -3.21 -13.20
CA LEU A 58 -2.29 -2.76 -13.36
C LEU A 58 -2.18 -1.63 -14.39
N LYS A 59 -2.80 -1.81 -15.56
CA LYS A 59 -2.77 -0.77 -16.60
C LYS A 59 -3.44 0.53 -16.15
N THR A 60 -4.52 0.43 -15.39
CA THR A 60 -5.19 1.62 -14.81
C THR A 60 -4.24 2.36 -13.87
N LEU A 61 -3.54 1.64 -13.00
CA LEU A 61 -2.54 2.20 -12.09
C LEU A 61 -1.34 2.81 -12.83
N GLU A 62 -0.84 2.13 -13.87
CA GLU A 62 0.24 2.66 -14.71
C GLU A 62 -0.18 3.99 -15.35
N ASP A 63 -1.39 4.07 -15.90
CA ASP A 63 -1.94 5.28 -16.51
C ASP A 63 -2.07 6.42 -15.48
N GLU A 64 -2.62 6.13 -14.29
CA GLU A 64 -2.79 7.10 -13.20
C GLU A 64 -1.44 7.66 -12.70
N MET A 65 -0.42 6.83 -12.61
CA MET A 65 0.89 7.22 -12.08
C MET A 65 1.86 7.75 -13.14
N SER A 66 1.57 7.55 -14.42
CA SER A 66 2.47 7.83 -15.55
C SER A 66 3.07 9.24 -15.50
N SER A 67 2.24 10.26 -15.22
CA SER A 67 2.66 11.66 -15.15
C SER A 67 3.65 11.92 -14.02
N VAL A 68 3.35 11.43 -12.81
CA VAL A 68 4.24 11.62 -11.66
C VAL A 68 5.52 10.83 -11.88
N TYR A 69 5.41 9.57 -12.31
CA TYR A 69 6.55 8.71 -12.61
C TYR A 69 7.51 9.40 -13.58
N ALA A 70 7.03 10.03 -14.66
CA ALA A 70 7.88 10.70 -15.64
C ALA A 70 8.74 11.83 -15.06
N THR A 71 8.32 12.46 -13.96
CA THR A 71 9.07 13.55 -13.29
C THR A 71 10.13 13.06 -12.30
N LEU A 72 10.10 11.79 -11.91
CA LEU A 72 11.00 11.25 -10.89
C LEU A 72 12.41 11.04 -11.44
N PRO A 73 13.46 11.27 -10.63
CA PRO A 73 14.84 10.98 -11.02
C PRO A 73 15.00 9.54 -11.51
N LYS A 74 15.57 9.38 -12.71
CA LYS A 74 15.88 8.07 -13.28
C LYS A 74 17.34 7.73 -13.10
N ASN A 75 17.63 6.46 -12.84
CA ASN A 75 18.98 5.92 -12.96
C ASN A 75 19.37 5.74 -14.44
N SER A 76 20.58 5.22 -14.69
CA SER A 76 21.09 4.97 -16.04
C SER A 76 20.26 4.00 -16.88
N LEU A 77 19.34 3.26 -16.26
CA LEU A 77 18.42 2.33 -16.91
C LEU A 77 17.02 2.93 -17.17
N GLY A 78 16.81 4.22 -16.88
CA GLY A 78 15.50 4.86 -17.03
C GLY A 78 14.48 4.49 -15.93
N ARG A 79 14.95 3.90 -14.84
CA ARG A 79 14.14 3.35 -13.72
C ARG A 79 14.27 4.24 -12.48
N ILE A 80 13.27 4.21 -11.60
CA ILE A 80 13.28 5.00 -10.35
C ILE A 80 13.96 4.23 -9.22
N ASP A 81 14.61 4.95 -8.31
CA ASP A 81 15.15 4.34 -7.10
C ASP A 81 14.06 4.08 -6.05
N ARG A 82 14.44 3.37 -4.99
CA ARG A 82 13.58 3.06 -3.84
C ARG A 82 12.97 4.30 -3.19
N ARG A 83 13.72 5.41 -3.08
CA ARG A 83 13.24 6.65 -2.48
C ARG A 83 12.11 7.25 -3.32
N SER A 84 12.28 7.25 -4.64
CA SER A 84 11.30 7.73 -5.60
C SER A 84 10.06 6.84 -5.65
N LEU A 85 10.22 5.50 -5.53
CA LEU A 85 9.09 4.57 -5.39
C LEU A 85 8.29 4.83 -4.11
N ARG A 86 8.96 5.01 -2.95
CA ARG A 86 8.27 5.37 -1.70
C ARG A 86 7.50 6.68 -1.82
N PHE A 87 8.11 7.70 -2.44
CA PHE A 87 7.42 8.96 -2.69
C PHE A 87 6.19 8.79 -3.58
N LEU A 88 6.31 8.01 -4.66
CA LEU A 88 5.21 7.76 -5.59
C LEU A 88 4.06 7.00 -4.91
N ALA A 89 4.37 5.96 -4.14
CA ALA A 89 3.38 5.23 -3.35
C ALA A 89 2.75 6.12 -2.26
N TYR A 90 3.54 6.90 -1.51
CA TYR A 90 3.01 7.89 -0.57
C TYR A 90 2.02 8.84 -1.24
N ARG A 91 2.39 9.40 -2.39
CA ARG A 91 1.53 10.29 -3.15
C ARG A 91 0.24 9.58 -3.58
N TYR A 92 0.34 8.37 -4.12
CA TYR A 92 -0.81 7.57 -4.54
C TYR A 92 -1.79 7.35 -3.39
N PHE A 93 -1.34 6.79 -2.26
CA PHE A 93 -2.21 6.50 -1.12
C PHE A 93 -2.77 7.76 -0.47
N ASN A 94 -2.01 8.85 -0.43
CA ASN A 94 -2.48 10.12 0.09
C ASN A 94 -3.53 10.77 -0.83
N GLU A 95 -3.32 10.79 -2.15
CA GLU A 95 -4.26 11.39 -3.11
C GLU A 95 -5.52 10.54 -3.30
N LYS A 96 -5.39 9.20 -3.33
CA LYS A 96 -6.50 8.29 -3.62
C LYS A 96 -7.29 7.89 -2.39
N HIS A 97 -6.61 7.71 -1.26
CA HIS A 97 -7.18 7.11 -0.06
C HIS A 97 -7.03 7.99 1.18
N SER A 98 -6.47 9.20 1.07
CA SER A 98 -6.09 10.02 2.25
C SER A 98 -5.25 9.24 3.28
N LEU A 99 -4.55 8.17 2.85
CA LEU A 99 -3.81 7.28 3.73
C LEU A 99 -2.33 7.65 3.73
N SER A 100 -1.76 7.81 4.93
CA SER A 100 -0.31 7.88 5.12
C SER A 100 0.21 6.54 5.61
N ILE A 101 0.92 5.83 4.73
CA ILE A 101 1.58 4.57 5.09
C ILE A 101 2.87 4.89 5.85
N ARG A 102 2.95 4.44 7.10
CA ARG A 102 4.15 4.61 7.92
C ARG A 102 5.38 3.98 7.26
N GLY A 103 6.45 4.74 7.11
CA GLY A 103 7.67 4.35 6.41
C GLY A 103 7.77 4.84 4.96
N PHE A 104 6.67 5.36 4.39
CA PHE A 104 6.64 5.94 3.06
C PHE A 104 6.66 7.47 3.09
N GLU A 105 6.57 8.09 4.28
CA GLU A 105 6.47 9.55 4.40
C GLU A 105 7.77 10.26 3.95
N PRO A 106 7.67 11.33 3.14
CA PRO A 106 8.83 12.07 2.63
C PRO A 106 9.72 12.69 3.73
N SER A 107 9.14 12.98 4.89
CA SER A 107 9.77 13.69 6.01
C SER A 107 10.59 12.78 6.94
N ARG A 108 10.50 11.44 6.81
CA ARG A 108 11.30 10.53 7.62
C ARG A 108 12.70 10.40 7.05
N VAL A 109 13.71 10.69 7.86
CA VAL A 109 15.11 10.29 7.59
C VAL A 109 15.14 8.77 7.70
N SER A 110 14.89 8.07 6.60
CA SER A 110 14.91 6.62 6.59
C SER A 110 16.34 6.14 6.83
N ASN A 111 16.60 5.42 7.92
CA ASN A 111 17.68 4.45 7.91
C ASN A 111 17.38 3.47 6.75
N GLU A 112 18.36 3.18 5.91
CA GLU A 112 18.23 2.35 4.70
C GLU A 112 17.73 0.91 4.97
N SER A 113 17.64 0.53 6.24
CA SER A 113 17.41 -0.81 6.76
C SER A 113 15.95 -1.17 7.07
N SER A 114 14.96 -0.35 6.70
CA SER A 114 13.55 -0.77 6.81
C SER A 114 12.74 -0.26 5.62
N TRP A 115 12.04 -1.17 4.94
CA TRP A 115 11.17 -0.86 3.80
C TRP A 115 9.81 -0.29 4.25
N ALA A 116 9.28 -0.79 5.36
CA ALA A 116 7.99 -0.36 5.90
C ALA A 116 8.00 -0.49 7.44
N ALA A 117 8.44 0.54 8.15
CA ALA A 117 8.23 0.64 9.61
C ALA A 117 6.78 1.09 9.92
N ALA A 118 5.80 0.44 9.27
CA ALA A 118 4.39 0.47 9.66
C ALA A 118 4.11 -0.84 10.39
N GLU A 119 3.83 -0.79 11.68
CA GLU A 119 3.47 -1.96 12.50
C GLU A 119 2.27 -2.75 11.91
N ILE A 120 1.42 -2.08 11.12
CA ILE A 120 0.28 -2.65 10.40
C ILE A 120 0.71 -3.43 9.14
N LEU A 121 1.66 -2.91 8.34
CA LEU A 121 2.18 -3.63 7.16
C LEU A 121 3.30 -4.61 7.54
N SER A 122 4.06 -4.34 8.60
CA SER A 122 5.18 -5.18 9.06
C SER A 122 4.71 -6.55 9.57
N GLN A 123 3.48 -6.66 10.06
CA GLN A 123 2.92 -7.95 10.51
C GLN A 123 2.31 -8.77 9.37
N GLN A 124 1.94 -8.11 8.25
CA GLN A 124 1.17 -8.74 7.16
C GLN A 124 1.90 -8.83 5.83
N VAL A 125 2.95 -8.04 5.60
CA VAL A 125 3.85 -8.21 4.45
C VAL A 125 4.72 -9.44 4.74
N PRO A 126 4.62 -10.53 3.94
CA PRO A 126 5.50 -11.67 4.10
C PRO A 126 6.98 -11.22 4.09
N SER A 127 7.80 -11.78 4.96
CA SER A 127 9.24 -11.44 5.04
C SER A 127 9.97 -11.59 3.70
N TYR A 128 9.45 -12.46 2.83
CA TYR A 128 9.93 -12.63 1.47
C TYR A 128 9.73 -11.39 0.59
N VAL A 129 8.57 -10.74 0.67
CA VAL A 129 8.28 -9.50 -0.06
C VAL A 129 9.20 -8.36 0.38
N GLU A 130 9.41 -8.22 1.68
CA GLU A 130 10.37 -7.27 2.21
C GLU A 130 11.79 -7.58 1.70
N SER A 131 12.18 -8.86 1.65
CA SER A 131 13.50 -9.27 1.16
C SER A 131 13.75 -8.92 -0.31
N VAL A 132 12.73 -9.02 -1.18
CA VAL A 132 12.84 -8.66 -2.60
C VAL A 132 12.95 -7.15 -2.77
N LEU A 133 12.11 -6.38 -2.07
CA LEU A 133 12.11 -4.92 -2.11
C LEU A 133 13.35 -4.28 -1.46
N MET A 134 14.03 -5.02 -0.57
CA MET A 134 15.28 -4.62 0.07
C MET A 134 16.53 -5.27 -0.54
N SER A 135 16.38 -6.06 -1.61
CA SER A 135 17.51 -6.73 -2.23
C SER A 135 18.52 -5.70 -2.79
N ARG A 136 19.82 -5.98 -2.68
CA ARG A 136 20.87 -5.10 -3.26
C ARG A 136 20.74 -4.93 -4.77
N HIS A 137 20.01 -5.83 -5.44
CA HIS A 137 19.70 -5.73 -6.86
C HIS A 137 18.79 -4.53 -7.15
N VAL A 138 17.87 -4.19 -6.24
CA VAL A 138 17.00 -2.99 -6.33
C VAL A 138 17.81 -1.71 -6.35
N ASP A 139 18.84 -1.59 -5.50
CA ASP A 139 19.63 -0.35 -5.41
C ASP A 139 20.39 -0.02 -6.70
N THR A 140 20.70 -1.04 -7.51
CA THR A 140 21.42 -0.86 -8.79
C THR A 140 20.48 -0.80 -10.00
N ARG A 141 19.34 -1.50 -9.97
CA ARG A 141 18.40 -1.56 -11.11
C ARG A 141 17.25 -0.58 -11.05
N GLY A 142 16.72 -0.30 -9.88
CA GLY A 142 15.50 0.49 -9.72
C GLY A 142 14.24 -0.18 -10.29
N PHE A 143 13.12 0.54 -10.22
CA PHE A 143 11.79 0.10 -10.59
C PHE A 143 11.32 0.78 -11.88
N ASP A 144 10.75 0.03 -12.81
CA ASP A 144 9.98 0.61 -13.90
C ASP A 144 8.53 0.95 -13.45
N LEU A 145 7.73 1.49 -14.38
CA LEU A 145 6.36 1.90 -14.07
C LEU A 145 5.47 0.70 -13.71
N ARG A 146 5.68 -0.46 -14.35
CA ARG A 146 4.91 -1.68 -14.10
C ARG A 146 5.32 -2.30 -12.77
N ASP A 147 6.61 -2.32 -12.45
CA ASP A 147 7.12 -2.72 -11.14
C ASP A 147 6.49 -1.86 -10.03
N THR A 148 6.36 -0.56 -10.27
CA THR A 148 5.72 0.38 -9.33
C THR A 148 4.23 0.07 -9.15
N ALA A 149 3.50 -0.20 -10.23
CA ALA A 149 2.08 -0.58 -10.18
C ALA A 149 1.88 -1.87 -9.40
N LEU A 150 2.73 -2.89 -9.62
CA LEU A 150 2.71 -4.15 -8.87
C LEU A 150 2.88 -3.92 -7.37
N VAL A 151 3.88 -3.13 -6.96
CA VAL A 151 4.11 -2.85 -5.53
C VAL A 151 2.89 -2.15 -4.89
N ILE A 152 2.29 -1.19 -5.59
CA ILE A 152 1.12 -0.47 -5.07
C ILE A 152 -0.09 -1.38 -4.98
N THR A 153 -0.36 -2.21 -6.00
CA THR A 153 -1.46 -3.19 -5.93
C THR A 153 -1.29 -4.15 -4.77
N THR A 154 -0.07 -4.64 -4.53
CA THR A 154 0.18 -5.53 -3.39
C THR A 154 -0.16 -4.84 -2.08
N ILE A 155 0.21 -3.57 -1.92
CA ILE A 155 -0.15 -2.81 -0.72
C ILE A 155 -1.68 -2.61 -0.61
N GLU A 156 -2.37 -2.33 -1.72
CA GLU A 156 -3.84 -2.25 -1.74
C GLU A 156 -4.50 -3.55 -1.28
N GLN A 157 -4.02 -4.69 -1.77
CA GLN A 157 -4.54 -6.00 -1.37
C GLN A 157 -4.26 -6.28 0.10
N LEU A 158 -3.06 -5.99 0.60
CA LEU A 158 -2.74 -6.21 2.02
C LEU A 158 -3.63 -5.37 2.95
N LEU A 159 -3.97 -4.14 2.55
CA LEU A 159 -4.94 -3.31 3.27
C LEU A 159 -6.33 -3.98 3.25
N PHE A 160 -6.78 -4.43 2.07
CA PHE A 160 -8.06 -5.13 1.91
C PHE A 160 -8.13 -6.41 2.77
N ASP A 161 -7.07 -7.20 2.80
CA ASP A 161 -6.99 -8.45 3.58
C ASP A 161 -6.97 -8.16 5.08
N THR A 162 -6.24 -7.12 5.51
CA THR A 162 -6.26 -6.66 6.92
C THR A 162 -7.68 -6.31 7.35
N GLU A 163 -8.38 -5.53 6.53
CA GLU A 163 -9.76 -5.12 6.77
C GLU A 163 -10.70 -6.33 6.84
N SER A 164 -10.56 -7.27 5.91
CA SER A 164 -11.37 -8.50 5.84
C SER A 164 -11.19 -9.37 7.08
N ASN A 165 -9.94 -9.64 7.46
CA ASN A 165 -9.61 -10.47 8.62
C ASN A 165 -10.15 -9.87 9.92
N LEU A 166 -10.03 -8.55 10.08
CA LEU A 166 -10.58 -7.87 11.25
C LEU A 166 -12.11 -7.92 11.25
N LEU A 167 -12.75 -7.72 10.10
CA LEU A 167 -14.19 -7.81 9.97
C LEU A 167 -14.71 -9.21 10.34
N GLU A 168 -14.08 -10.26 9.83
CA GLU A 168 -14.41 -11.65 10.17
C GLU A 168 -14.32 -11.92 11.68
N LYS A 169 -13.25 -11.46 12.34
CA LYS A 169 -13.10 -11.56 13.80
C LYS A 169 -14.31 -10.94 14.51
N VAL A 170 -14.71 -9.73 14.11
CA VAL A 170 -15.84 -9.01 14.72
C VAL A 170 -17.18 -9.73 14.48
N TYR A 171 -17.40 -10.28 13.28
CA TYR A 171 -18.58 -11.09 12.97
C TYR A 171 -18.68 -12.32 13.90
N GLN A 172 -17.57 -13.02 14.09
CA GLN A 172 -17.50 -14.21 14.95
C GLN A 172 -17.77 -13.87 16.42
N GLU A 173 -17.14 -12.81 16.94
CA GLU A 173 -17.32 -12.37 18.33
C GLU A 173 -18.75 -11.91 18.62
N LYS A 174 -19.35 -11.17 17.67
CA LYS A 174 -20.75 -10.71 17.77
C LYS A 174 -21.78 -11.79 17.44
N ARG A 175 -21.35 -12.97 16.96
CA ARG A 175 -22.22 -14.08 16.52
C ARG A 175 -23.24 -13.65 15.47
N LYS A 176 -22.80 -12.83 14.51
CA LYS A 176 -23.63 -12.25 13.45
C LYS A 176 -23.53 -13.08 12.16
N SER A 177 -24.63 -13.13 11.40
CA SER A 177 -24.64 -13.83 10.10
C SER A 177 -23.88 -13.03 9.06
N GLN A 178 -22.99 -13.67 8.32
CA GLN A 178 -22.28 -13.08 7.18
C GLN A 178 -23.14 -12.99 5.91
N GLU A 179 -24.22 -13.78 5.83
CA GLU A 179 -25.09 -13.81 4.65
C GLU A 179 -26.02 -12.60 4.58
N SER A 180 -26.54 -12.19 5.74
CA SER A 180 -27.51 -11.10 5.83
C SER A 180 -27.51 -10.45 7.21
N LEU A 181 -27.40 -9.12 7.20
CA LEU A 181 -27.54 -8.24 8.35
C LEU A 181 -28.59 -7.17 8.10
N ARG A 182 -29.38 -6.88 9.13
CA ARG A 182 -30.20 -5.66 9.16
C ARG A 182 -29.31 -4.46 9.44
N ARG A 183 -29.80 -3.26 9.11
CA ARG A 183 -29.07 -2.00 9.34
C ARG A 183 -28.59 -1.85 10.78
N GLU A 184 -29.46 -2.07 11.76
CA GLU A 184 -29.11 -1.94 13.19
C GLU A 184 -28.01 -2.91 13.59
N ASP A 185 -28.05 -4.13 13.03
CA ASP A 185 -27.02 -5.14 13.26
C ASP A 185 -25.70 -4.74 12.58
N LEU A 186 -25.73 -4.12 11.40
CA LEU A 186 -24.52 -3.56 10.77
C LEU A 186 -23.95 -2.40 11.59
N GLN A 187 -24.78 -1.50 12.13
CA GLN A 187 -24.32 -0.39 12.97
C GLN A 187 -23.61 -0.88 14.24
N ASP A 188 -24.20 -1.82 14.98
CA ASP A 188 -23.53 -2.41 16.16
C ASP A 188 -22.28 -3.22 15.79
N LEU A 189 -22.22 -3.79 14.59
CA LEU A 189 -21.01 -4.46 14.08
C LEU A 189 -19.90 -3.43 13.83
N LEU A 190 -20.21 -2.30 13.17
CA LEU A 190 -19.26 -1.24 12.89
C LEU A 190 -18.73 -0.57 14.17
N GLU A 191 -19.58 -0.35 15.18
CA GLU A 191 -19.12 0.17 16.46
C GLU A 191 -18.08 -0.73 17.12
N ALA A 192 -18.29 -2.05 17.09
CA ALA A 192 -17.30 -2.99 17.60
C ALA A 192 -16.04 -3.00 16.74
N TYR A 193 -16.20 -3.04 15.42
CA TYR A 193 -15.09 -2.95 14.47
C TYR A 193 -14.20 -1.73 14.74
N LEU A 194 -14.79 -0.55 14.94
CA LEU A 194 -14.05 0.68 15.27
C LEU A 194 -13.24 0.55 16.57
N VAL A 195 -13.76 -0.13 17.59
CA VAL A 195 -13.00 -0.38 18.83
C VAL A 195 -11.79 -1.26 18.54
N HIS A 196 -11.95 -2.37 17.82
CA HIS A 196 -10.82 -3.22 17.46
C HIS A 196 -9.81 -2.48 16.58
N TRP A 197 -10.29 -1.73 15.60
CA TRP A 197 -9.46 -1.00 14.66
C TRP A 197 -8.60 0.07 15.36
N LEU A 198 -9.18 0.83 16.30
CA LEU A 198 -8.44 1.85 17.05
C LEU A 198 -7.47 1.28 18.10
N MET A 199 -7.81 0.13 18.70
CA MET A 199 -7.01 -0.48 19.76
C MET A 199 -5.96 -1.47 19.23
N GLY A 200 -6.07 -1.90 17.97
CA GLY A 200 -5.15 -2.84 17.34
C GLY A 200 -5.10 -4.17 18.10
N ASN A 201 -3.93 -4.49 18.66
CA ASN A 201 -3.67 -5.77 19.35
C ASN A 201 -3.88 -5.71 20.87
N ASP A 202 -4.38 -4.60 21.43
CA ASP A 202 -4.68 -4.48 22.87
C ASP A 202 -6.01 -5.19 23.23
N GLU A 203 -5.97 -6.53 23.29
CA GLU A 203 -7.16 -7.36 23.57
C GLU A 203 -7.85 -7.02 24.90
N GLU A 204 -7.08 -6.62 25.92
CA GLU A 204 -7.65 -6.25 27.22
C GLU A 204 -8.36 -4.89 27.13
N GLY A 205 -7.74 -3.91 26.47
CA GLY A 205 -8.37 -2.62 26.18
C GLY A 205 -9.63 -2.78 25.35
N ILE A 206 -9.60 -3.60 24.30
CA ILE A 206 -10.76 -3.95 23.45
C ILE A 206 -11.90 -4.50 24.32
N ARG A 207 -11.62 -5.51 25.14
CA ARG A 207 -12.62 -6.15 26.01
C ARG A 207 -13.28 -5.16 26.96
N LEU A 208 -12.48 -4.29 27.59
CA LEU A 208 -12.96 -3.26 28.52
C LEU A 208 -13.82 -2.21 27.80
N LEU A 209 -13.39 -1.76 26.62
CA LEU A 209 -14.07 -0.73 25.85
C LEU A 209 -15.38 -1.23 25.23
N LEU A 210 -15.43 -2.48 24.76
CA LEU A 210 -16.66 -3.09 24.25
C LEU A 210 -17.71 -3.26 25.36
N GLY A 211 -17.29 -3.65 26.57
CA GLY A 211 -18.18 -3.88 27.71
C GLY A 211 -18.64 -2.62 28.45
N ASN A 212 -18.05 -1.45 28.19
CA ASN A 212 -18.34 -0.23 28.95
C ASN A 212 -18.38 1.04 28.07
N ALA A 213 -19.59 1.44 27.67
CA ALA A 213 -19.81 2.64 26.86
C ALA A 213 -19.27 3.94 27.50
N ARG A 214 -19.35 4.08 28.84
CA ARG A 214 -18.83 5.27 29.54
C ARG A 214 -17.30 5.32 29.51
N LEU A 215 -16.65 4.16 29.62
CA LEU A 215 -15.20 4.09 29.47
C LEU A 215 -14.81 4.45 28.04
N ARG A 216 -15.53 3.93 27.05
CA ARG A 216 -15.32 4.22 25.64
C ARG A 216 -15.41 5.71 25.30
N GLN A 217 -16.44 6.40 25.76
CA GLN A 217 -16.57 7.86 25.59
C GLN A 217 -15.47 8.67 26.31
N ARG A 218 -14.90 8.14 27.40
CA ARG A 218 -13.78 8.80 28.10
C ARG A 218 -12.44 8.55 27.41
N THR A 219 -12.24 7.36 26.85
CA THR A 219 -11.01 6.98 26.15
C THR A 219 -10.91 7.62 24.77
N PHE A 220 -12.04 7.71 24.06
CA PHE A 220 -12.15 8.37 22.76
C PHE A 220 -13.08 9.59 22.88
N PRO A 221 -12.54 10.77 23.26
CA PRO A 221 -13.25 12.02 23.05
C PRO A 221 -13.67 12.05 21.57
N HIS A 222 -14.94 12.36 21.29
CA HIS A 222 -15.54 12.31 19.94
C HIS A 222 -16.00 10.92 19.42
N TRP A 223 -16.16 9.92 20.30
CA TRP A 223 -16.72 8.62 19.92
C TRP A 223 -18.03 8.72 19.11
N ASP A 224 -18.96 9.59 19.53
CA ASP A 224 -20.25 9.73 18.86
C ASP A 224 -20.12 10.28 17.43
N GLN A 225 -19.17 11.21 17.20
CA GLN A 225 -18.86 11.72 15.85
C GLN A 225 -18.23 10.63 14.98
N LEU A 226 -17.35 9.81 15.55
CA LEU A 226 -16.74 8.68 14.84
C LEU A 226 -17.79 7.64 14.41
N VAL A 227 -18.74 7.33 15.30
CA VAL A 227 -19.87 6.44 14.97
C VAL A 227 -20.75 7.07 13.89
N HIS A 228 -21.02 8.37 13.95
CA HIS A 228 -21.75 9.08 12.90
C HIS A 228 -21.03 9.04 11.55
N PHE A 229 -19.72 9.22 11.54
CA PHE A 229 -18.89 9.06 10.34
C PHE A 229 -19.05 7.65 9.74
N ALA A 230 -18.88 6.59 10.55
CA ALA A 230 -19.06 5.22 10.10
C ALA A 230 -20.48 4.93 9.58
N HIS A 231 -21.51 5.49 10.23
CA HIS A 231 -22.88 5.39 9.73
C HIS A 231 -23.08 6.14 8.41
N GLY A 232 -22.34 7.22 8.17
CA GLY A 232 -22.30 7.93 6.89
C GLY A 232 -21.81 7.05 5.75
N GLU A 233 -20.84 6.16 6.00
CA GLU A 233 -20.36 5.20 4.99
C GLU A 233 -21.45 4.17 4.60
N ILE A 234 -22.31 3.76 5.53
CA ILE A 234 -23.50 2.94 5.20
C ILE A 234 -24.43 3.73 4.27
N GLN A 235 -24.67 5.02 4.57
CA GLN A 235 -25.53 5.86 3.73
C GLN A 235 -24.94 6.07 2.33
N ALA A 236 -23.62 6.20 2.22
CA ALA A 236 -22.92 6.28 0.94
C ALA A 236 -23.12 5.01 0.11
N LEU A 237 -23.02 3.83 0.73
CA LEU A 237 -23.33 2.55 0.08
C LEU A 237 -24.79 2.49 -0.39
N ASP A 238 -25.74 2.86 0.48
CA ASP A 238 -27.17 2.89 0.13
C ASP A 238 -27.45 3.81 -1.06
N PHE A 239 -26.80 4.96 -1.08
CA PHE A 239 -26.89 5.91 -2.19
C PHE A 239 -26.38 5.29 -3.48
N LYS A 240 -25.20 4.64 -3.47
CA LYS A 240 -24.67 3.93 -4.66
C LYS A 240 -25.62 2.85 -5.17
N ARG A 241 -26.19 2.03 -4.27
CA ARG A 241 -27.15 0.97 -4.62
C ARG A 241 -28.38 1.50 -5.35
N ARG A 242 -28.96 2.62 -4.87
CA ARG A 242 -30.14 3.25 -5.50
C ARG A 242 -29.87 3.78 -6.91
N HIS A 243 -28.63 4.17 -7.19
CA HIS A 243 -28.25 4.74 -8.49
C HIS A 243 -27.71 3.68 -9.47
N ARG A 244 -27.68 2.40 -9.08
CA ARG A 244 -27.22 1.31 -9.95
C ARG A 244 -28.33 0.92 -10.94
N PRO A 245 -28.09 1.01 -12.27
CA PRO A 245 -29.09 0.60 -13.26
C PRO A 245 -29.40 -0.89 -13.13
N GLY A 246 -30.69 -1.25 -13.05
CA GLY A 246 -31.15 -2.64 -13.10
C GLY A 246 -31.46 -3.32 -11.76
N THR A 247 -31.21 -2.70 -10.61
CA THR A 247 -31.61 -3.21 -9.30
C THR A 247 -32.84 -2.47 -8.77
N GLY A 248 -34.03 -2.99 -9.10
CA GLY A 248 -35.32 -2.44 -8.66
C GLY A 248 -35.74 -2.79 -7.23
N SER A 249 -34.85 -3.38 -6.42
CA SER A 249 -35.12 -3.73 -5.03
C SER A 249 -34.26 -2.90 -4.10
N LEU A 250 -34.91 -2.17 -3.19
CA LEU A 250 -34.26 -1.61 -2.01
C LEU A 250 -33.80 -2.81 -1.15
N GLN A 251 -32.56 -3.27 -1.36
CA GLN A 251 -31.96 -4.23 -0.44
C GLN A 251 -31.92 -3.60 0.96
N THR A 252 -32.78 -4.09 1.84
CA THR A 252 -32.87 -3.69 3.25
C THR A 252 -31.82 -4.39 4.10
N GLU A 253 -31.14 -5.37 3.52
CA GLU A 253 -30.15 -6.21 4.17
C GLU A 253 -28.76 -6.02 3.54
N TYR A 254 -27.75 -6.34 4.34
CA TYR A 254 -26.34 -6.18 4.03
C TYR A 254 -25.63 -7.53 4.14
N SER A 255 -24.90 -7.89 3.10
CA SER A 255 -24.00 -9.03 3.08
C SER A 255 -22.66 -8.69 3.75
N PHE A 256 -21.80 -9.70 3.91
CA PHE A 256 -20.40 -9.48 4.30
C PHE A 256 -19.68 -8.53 3.34
N ASP A 257 -19.87 -8.67 2.03
CA ASP A 257 -19.23 -7.81 1.02
C ASP A 257 -19.66 -6.34 1.17
N ASP A 258 -20.91 -6.10 1.58
CA ASP A 258 -21.40 -4.76 1.85
C ASP A 258 -20.78 -4.16 3.11
N ALA A 259 -20.66 -4.96 4.17
CA ALA A 259 -19.96 -4.54 5.38
C ALA A 259 -18.48 -4.25 5.08
N HIS A 260 -17.85 -5.06 4.21
CA HIS A 260 -16.50 -4.84 3.72
C HIS A 260 -16.38 -3.53 2.93
N GLU A 261 -17.28 -3.25 1.99
CA GLU A 261 -17.28 -1.99 1.24
C GLU A 261 -17.41 -0.78 2.18
N VAL A 262 -18.25 -0.88 3.21
CA VAL A 262 -18.43 0.17 4.22
C VAL A 262 -17.16 0.39 5.03
N ILE A 263 -16.49 -0.65 5.56
CA ILE A 263 -15.23 -0.47 6.31
C ILE A 263 -14.10 0.04 5.41
N GLY A 264 -14.04 -0.36 4.15
CA GLY A 264 -13.09 0.21 3.19
C GLY A 264 -13.36 1.71 2.97
N GLY A 265 -14.61 2.14 3.04
CA GLY A 265 -15.00 3.55 3.06
C GLY A 265 -14.45 4.29 4.29
N ILE A 266 -14.59 3.68 5.47
CA ILE A 266 -14.02 4.19 6.73
C ILE A 266 -12.51 4.41 6.57
N THR A 267 -11.76 3.39 6.14
CA THR A 267 -10.30 3.52 5.98
C THR A 267 -9.90 4.64 5.01
N ARG A 268 -10.58 4.75 3.85
CA ARG A 268 -10.26 5.76 2.82
C ARG A 268 -10.63 7.19 3.22
N ASN A 269 -11.65 7.36 4.05
CA ASN A 269 -12.19 8.69 4.36
C ASN A 269 -11.80 9.16 5.77
N PHE A 270 -11.25 8.28 6.61
CA PHE A 270 -10.96 8.57 8.02
C PHE A 270 -10.02 9.77 8.18
N ALA A 271 -8.95 9.87 7.40
CA ALA A 271 -8.00 10.96 7.55
C ALA A 271 -8.62 12.33 7.21
N SER A 272 -9.49 12.39 6.20
CA SER A 272 -10.22 13.62 5.86
C SER A 272 -11.18 14.02 6.99
N PHE A 273 -11.90 13.04 7.57
CA PHE A 273 -12.73 13.26 8.76
C PHE A 273 -11.90 13.77 9.95
N TRP A 274 -10.75 13.17 10.20
CA TRP A 274 -9.94 13.54 11.35
C TRP A 274 -9.26 14.91 11.20
N GLU A 275 -8.92 15.33 9.98
CA GLU A 275 -8.37 16.67 9.72
C GLU A 275 -9.41 17.77 10.01
N SER A 276 -10.70 17.56 9.70
CA SER A 276 -11.75 18.51 10.09
C SER A 276 -11.85 18.64 11.61
N GLU A 277 -11.86 17.53 12.35
CA GLU A 277 -11.89 17.56 13.82
C GLU A 277 -10.64 18.24 14.40
N CYS A 278 -9.46 17.99 13.82
CA CYS A 278 -8.22 18.64 14.26
C CYS A 278 -8.24 20.16 14.03
N THR A 279 -8.87 20.62 12.95
CA THR A 279 -9.03 22.05 12.65
C THR A 279 -10.01 22.70 13.64
N GLU A 280 -11.16 22.06 13.88
CA GLU A 280 -12.13 22.53 14.89
C GLU A 280 -11.51 22.65 16.28
N MET A 281 -10.71 21.66 16.70
CA MET A 281 -9.99 21.71 17.98
C MET A 281 -8.96 22.84 18.06
N LYS A 282 -8.27 23.16 16.96
CA LYS A 282 -7.32 24.29 16.91
C LYS A 282 -8.04 25.63 17.01
N ASP A 283 -9.19 25.74 16.37
CA ASP A 283 -9.99 26.96 16.36
C ASP A 283 -10.71 27.19 17.70
N ALA A 284 -11.16 26.13 18.37
CA ALA A 284 -11.76 26.20 19.71
C ALA A 284 -10.77 26.64 20.83
N ARG A 285 -9.46 26.69 20.54
CA ARG A 285 -8.42 27.20 21.47
C ARG A 285 -8.06 28.67 21.23
N ARG A 286 -8.64 29.33 20.23
CA ARG A 286 -8.49 30.77 20.00
C ARG A 286 -9.58 31.56 20.70
#